data_AF-A0A972UP62-F1
#
_entry.id   AF-A0A972UP62-F1
#
_cell.length_a   1.000
_cell.length_b   1.000
_cell.length_c   1.000
_cell.angle_alpha   90.00
_cell.angle_beta   90.00
_cell.angle_gamma   90.00
#
_symmetry.space_group_name_H-M   'P 1'
#
loop_
_entity.id
_entity.type
_entity.pdbx_description
1 polymer ?
#
loop_
_entity_poly.entity_id
_entity_poly.type
_entity_poly.pdbx_seq_one_letter_code
_entity_poly.pdbx_strand_id
1 'polypeptide(L)' 'MSRSTRDRVADIFRRYVSDEDEMAELLGGEPILTALSLDSLATLKLTTEIEIEFGKRFDMNTIEQTLESIDSLTAYLDS' A
#
# COMPACT_ATOMS: atom_id res chain seq x y z
N MET A 1 -0.07 -22.67 3.99
CA MET A 1 -0.64 -21.91 2.86
C MET A 1 0.08 -20.57 2.83
N SER A 2 0.74 -20.21 1.74
CA SER A 2 1.39 -18.89 1.64
C SER A 2 0.32 -17.81 1.75
N ARG A 3 0.54 -16.84 2.64
CA ARG A 3 -0.34 -15.66 2.79
C ARG A 3 -0.34 -14.88 1.48
N SER A 4 -1.49 -14.40 1.02
CA SER A 4 -1.55 -13.64 -0.24
C SER A 4 -0.79 -12.32 -0.10
N THR A 5 -0.21 -11.83 -1.20
CA THR A 5 0.46 -10.52 -1.24
C THR A 5 -0.49 -9.41 -0.79
N ARG A 6 -1.77 -9.49 -1.19
CA ARG A 6 -2.83 -8.58 -0.74
C ARG A 6 -3.01 -8.57 0.78
N ASP A 7 -3.05 -9.73 1.42
CA ASP A 7 -3.19 -9.81 2.89
C ASP A 7 -1.98 -9.20 3.62
N ARG A 8 -0.77 -9.43 3.09
CA ARG A 8 0.47 -8.87 3.65
C ARG A 8 0.50 -7.35 3.51
N VAL A 9 0.12 -6.83 2.33
CA VAL A 9 0.00 -5.40 2.08
C VAL A 9 -1.04 -4.77 3.01
N ALA A 10 -2.23 -5.37 3.13
CA ALA A 10 -3.28 -4.88 4.03
C ALA A 10 -2.82 -4.85 5.50
N ASP A 11 -2.04 -5.84 5.96
CA ASP A 11 -1.48 -5.85 7.30
C ASP A 11 -0.46 -4.73 7.54
N ILE A 12 0.30 -4.31 6.53
CA ILE A 12 1.15 -3.12 6.62
C ILE A 12 0.28 -1.88 6.76
N PHE A 13 -0.71 -1.70 5.88
CA PHE A 13 -1.60 -0.54 5.92
C PHE A 13 -2.32 -0.38 7.26
N ARG A 14 -2.79 -1.48 7.87
CA ARG A 14 -3.40 -1.46 9.22
C ARG A 14 -2.49 -0.91 10.33
N ARG A 15 -1.17 -0.85 10.13
CA ARG A 15 -0.24 -0.25 11.11
C ARG A 15 -0.17 1.27 10.98
N TYR A 16 -0.51 1.80 9.80
CA TYR A 16 -0.46 3.24 9.49
C TYR A 16 -1.83 3.89 9.54
N VAL A 17 -2.87 3.13 9.23
CA VAL A 17 -4.25 3.58 9.20
C VAL A 17 -4.91 3.24 10.54
N SER A 18 -5.30 4.27 11.27
CA SER A 18 -5.99 4.11 12.57
C SER A 18 -7.51 4.09 12.43
N ASP A 19 -8.03 4.54 11.28
CA ASP A 19 -9.46 4.63 10.99
C ASP A 19 -9.94 3.37 10.25
N GLU A 20 -10.99 2.73 10.76
CA GLU A 20 -11.57 1.55 10.12
C GLU A 20 -12.28 1.90 8.81
N ASP A 21 -12.80 3.12 8.66
CA ASP A 21 -13.47 3.57 7.44
C ASP A 21 -12.45 3.78 6.31
N GLU A 22 -11.30 4.41 6.59
CA GLU A 22 -10.19 4.54 5.62
C GLU A 22 -9.69 3.16 5.16
N MET A 23 -9.58 2.20 6.09
CA MET A 23 -9.22 0.83 5.73
C MET A 23 -10.29 0.15 4.87
N ALA A 24 -11.57 0.41 5.11
CA ALA A 24 -12.66 -0.14 4.31
C ALA A 24 -12.66 0.43 2.88
N GLU A 25 -12.43 1.73 2.72
CA GLU A 25 -12.31 2.42 1.43
C GLU A 25 -11.11 1.87 0.63
N LEU A 26 -9.94 1.78 1.27
CA LEU A 26 -8.73 1.20 0.70
C LEU A 26 -8.94 -0.23 0.19
N LEU A 27 -9.60 -1.07 1.00
CA LEU A 27 -9.91 -2.46 0.62
C LEU A 27 -11.02 -2.54 -0.44
N GLY A 28 -11.88 -1.51 -0.51
CA GLY A 28 -12.93 -1.32 -1.52
C GLY A 28 -12.40 -0.94 -2.89
N GLY A 29 -11.10 -0.62 -3.01
CA GLY A 29 -10.44 -0.29 -4.28
C GLY A 29 -10.33 1.21 -4.54
N GLU A 30 -10.62 2.06 -3.56
CA GLU A 30 -10.34 3.48 -3.66
C GLU A 30 -8.82 3.75 -3.76
N PRO A 31 -8.41 4.87 -4.38
CA PRO A 31 -7.00 5.17 -4.53
C PRO A 31 -6.28 5.32 -3.19
N ILE A 32 -5.11 4.69 -3.04
CA ILE A 32 -4.40 4.62 -1.75
C ILE A 32 -4.09 6.02 -1.22
N LEU A 33 -3.67 6.93 -2.11
CA LEU A 33 -3.34 8.32 -1.74
C LEU A 33 -4.58 9.17 -1.41
N THR A 34 -5.78 8.72 -1.77
CA THR A 34 -7.04 9.41 -1.49
C THR A 34 -7.78 8.81 -0.30
N ALA A 35 -7.81 7.47 -0.22
CA ALA A 35 -8.44 6.71 0.86
C ALA A 35 -7.69 6.88 2.19
N LEU A 36 -6.39 7.14 2.14
CA LEU A 36 -5.59 7.33 3.35
C LEU A 36 -5.22 8.79 3.51
N SER A 37 -5.52 9.34 4.68
CA SER A 37 -5.08 10.68 5.09
C SER A 37 -3.58 10.69 5.47
N LEU A 38 -2.71 10.13 4.62
CA LEU A 38 -1.28 10.02 4.89
C LEU A 38 -0.58 11.35 4.61
N ASP A 39 0.13 11.86 5.62
CA ASP A 39 1.10 12.92 5.39
C ASP A 39 2.31 12.41 4.57
N SER A 40 3.09 13.34 4.03
CA SER A 40 4.24 13.00 3.17
C SER A 40 5.30 12.15 3.86
N LEU A 41 5.41 12.22 5.20
CA LEU A 41 6.35 11.41 5.98
C LEU A 41 5.81 9.99 6.18
N ALA A 42 4.51 9.85 6.43
CA ALA A 42 3.82 8.57 6.58
C ALA A 42 3.83 7.80 5.26
N THR A 43 3.59 8.46 4.13
CA THR A 43 3.71 7.87 2.78
C THR A 43 5.12 7.34 2.53
N LEU A 44 6.15 8.09 2.89
CA LEU A 44 7.56 7.69 2.74
C LEU A 44 7.91 6.47 3.62
N LYS A 45 7.43 6.45 4.86
CA LYS A 45 7.63 5.32 5.78
C LYS A 45 6.92 4.06 5.30
N LEU A 46 5.66 4.20 4.87
CA LEU A 46 4.86 3.13 4.30
C LEU A 46 5.56 2.51 3.09
N THR A 47 5.98 3.33 2.13
CA THR A 47 6.68 2.83 0.93
C THR A 47 7.98 2.13 1.30
N THR A 48 8.77 2.71 2.20
CA THR A 48 10.00 2.07 2.71
C THR A 48 9.72 0.72 3.38
N GLU A 49 8.64 0.59 4.15
CA GLU A 49 8.28 -0.67 4.82
C GLU A 49 7.84 -1.74 3.81
N ILE A 50 7.09 -1.35 2.77
CA ILE A 50 6.72 -2.24 1.67
C ILE A 50 7.97 -2.69 0.90
N GLU A 51 8.91 -1.79 0.61
CA GLU A 51 10.18 -2.12 -0.05
C GLU A 51 10.98 -3.16 0.76
N ILE A 52 11.06 -3.00 2.08
CA ILE A 52 11.78 -3.92 2.97
C ILE A 52 11.07 -5.28 3.03
N GLU A 53 9.75 -5.30 3.23
CA GLU A 53 8.95 -6.54 3.40
C GLU A 53 8.93 -7.41 2.13
N PHE A 54 8.98 -6.78 0.95
CA PHE A 54 8.92 -7.47 -0.34
C PHE A 54 10.26 -7.50 -1.10
N GLY A 55 11.29 -6.84 -0.58
CA GLY A 55 12.61 -6.76 -1.21
C GLY A 55 12.61 -6.05 -2.58
N LYS A 56 11.64 -5.15 -2.80
CA LYS A 56 11.48 -4.39 -4.04
C LYS A 56 11.82 -2.92 -3.82
N ARG A 57 12.10 -2.20 -4.90
CA ARG A 57 12.36 -0.77 -4.86
C ARG A 57 11.43 -0.07 -5.83
N PHE A 58 10.62 0.87 -5.34
CA PHE A 58 9.72 1.64 -6.19
C PHE A 58 10.52 2.59 -7.06
N ASP A 59 10.17 2.63 -8.35
CA ASP A 59 10.62 3.69 -9.24
C ASP A 59 9.70 4.91 -9.04
N MET A 60 10.30 6.05 -8.69
CA MET A 60 9.62 7.34 -8.52
C MET A 60 8.80 7.75 -9.75
N ASN A 61 9.15 7.27 -10.95
CA ASN A 61 8.37 7.55 -12.16
C ASN A 61 7.07 6.74 -12.25
N THR A 62 6.97 5.65 -11.50
CA THR A 62 5.84 4.69 -11.54
C THR A 62 5.11 4.58 -10.21
N ILE A 63 5.61 5.23 -9.16
CA ILE A 63 5.10 5.14 -7.80
C ILE A 63 3.64 5.61 -7.71
N GLU A 64 3.27 6.67 -8.43
CA GLU A 64 1.90 7.18 -8.45
C GLU A 64 0.92 6.17 -9.06
N GLN A 65 1.29 5.54 -10.18
CA GLN A 65 0.51 4.46 -10.79
C GLN A 65 0.44 3.21 -9.90
N THR A 66 1.55 2.90 -9.23
CA THR A 66 1.62 1.72 -8.35
C THR A 66 0.76 1.91 -7.10
N LEU A 67 0.68 3.14 -6.58
CA LEU A 67 -0.13 3.53 -5.44
C LEU A 67 -1.56 3.96 -5.84
N GLU A 68 -1.97 3.75 -7.09
CA GLU A 68 -3.32 4.07 -7.56
C GLU A 68 -4.39 3.18 -6.91
N SER A 69 -4.05 1.95 -6.51
CA SER A 69 -4.96 1.07 -5.75
C SER A 69 -4.17 -0.05 -5.07
N ILE A 70 -4.78 -0.74 -4.09
CA ILE A 70 -4.20 -1.98 -3.53
C ILE A 70 -3.94 -3.01 -4.63
N ASP A 71 -4.78 -3.07 -5.65
CA ASP A 71 -4.66 -4.05 -6.71
C ASP A 71 -3.47 -3.75 -7.63
N SER A 72 -3.27 -2.48 -7.99
CA SER A 72 -2.07 -2.04 -8.72
C SER A 72 -0.79 -2.32 -7.93
N LEU A 73 -0.81 -2.05 -6.63
CA LEU A 73 0.32 -2.30 -5.73
C LEU A 73 0.62 -3.79 -5.62
N THR A 74 -0.39 -4.63 -5.41
CA THR A 74 -0.19 -6.08 -5.29
C THR A 74 0.27 -6.70 -6.59
N ALA A 75 -0.27 -6.27 -7.74
CA ALA A 75 0.20 -6.69 -9.06
C ALA A 75 1.68 -6.33 -9.29
N TYR A 76 2.09 -5.13 -8.89
CA TYR A 76 3.50 -4.71 -8.93
C TYR A 76 4.39 -5.54 -8.00
N LEU A 77 3.89 -5.92 -6.82
CA LEU A 77 4.64 -6.72 -5.87
C LEU A 77 4.73 -8.19 -6.26
N ASP A 78 3.79 -8.71 -7.05
CA ASP A 78 3.80 -10.08 -7.56
C ASP A 78 4.60 -10.25 -8.88
N SER A 79 4.95 -9.17 -9.58
CA SER A 79 5.69 -9.20 -10.86
C SER A 79 7.17 -9.58 -10.74
#